data_AF-A0A1X0RKA9-F1
#
_entry.id   AF-A0A1X0RKA9-F1
#
_cell.length_a   1.000
_cell.length_b   1.000
_cell.length_c   1.000
_cell.angle_alpha   90.00
_cell.angle_beta   90.00
_cell.angle_gamma   90.00
#
_symmetry.space_group_name_H-M   'P 1'
#
loop_
_entity.id
_entity.type
_entity.pdbx_description
1 polymer ?
#
loop_
_entity_poly.entity_id
_entity_poly.type
_entity_poly.pdbx_seq_one_letter_code
_entity_poly.pdbx_strand_id
1 'polypeptide(L)'
;NGEDAFVPCSFWLTNTHELLSTIIQTEQQLQKELHEGGHSISWREFEKLTQDIKHELQCLEDNIYQILVKEIKKRYSKMVIPAVIESQSLPGFITNDSGRFLNRLFMTHSEPAYNMDDLLAFLHKVHKTMTCYSIEPSTIRQVLTEVLKMTGTMSFNDLLMRKNFSSWKRAMQIQYNISRIEEWCKKHDIPEGVLQLEHL
;
A
#
# COMPACT_ATOMS: atom_id res chain seq x y z
N ASN A 1 8.45 19.13 0.63
CA ASN A 1 7.31 18.61 1.40
C ASN A 1 6.41 17.79 0.47
N GLY A 2 6.79 16.54 0.22
CA GLY A 2 6.09 15.59 -0.66
C GLY A 2 5.24 14.64 0.16
N GLU A 3 4.37 15.20 1.00
CA GLU A 3 3.48 14.43 1.85
C GLU A 3 2.46 13.68 0.98
N ASP A 4 2.51 12.36 1.07
CA ASP A 4 1.52 11.43 0.52
C ASP A 4 1.26 11.57 -0.98
N ALA A 5 2.30 11.42 -1.80
CA ALA A 5 2.19 11.32 -3.26
C ALA A 5 1.18 10.27 -3.74
N PHE A 6 0.83 9.28 -2.90
CA PHE A 6 -0.23 8.32 -3.20
C PHE A 6 -1.63 8.96 -3.28
N VAL A 7 -1.89 10.07 -2.58
CA VAL A 7 -3.18 10.79 -2.64
C VAL A 7 -3.47 11.35 -4.04
N PRO A 8 -2.62 12.19 -4.64
CA PRO A 8 -2.84 12.64 -6.01
C PRO A 8 -2.77 11.48 -7.02
N CYS A 9 -2.00 10.41 -6.76
CA CYS A 9 -2.05 9.23 -7.61
C CYS A 9 -3.42 8.53 -7.57
N SER A 10 -4.07 8.39 -6.41
CA SER A 10 -5.42 7.81 -6.31
C SER A 10 -6.46 8.66 -7.05
N PHE A 11 -6.35 9.99 -6.98
CA PHE A 11 -7.19 10.90 -7.75
C PHE A 11 -6.99 10.71 -9.27
N TRP A 12 -5.74 10.74 -9.74
CA TRP A 12 -5.47 10.62 -11.18
C TRP A 12 -5.75 9.22 -11.72
N LEU A 13 -5.55 8.17 -10.92
CA LEU A 13 -5.87 6.80 -11.32
C LEU A 13 -7.36 6.69 -11.69
N THR A 14 -8.22 7.17 -10.80
CA THR A 14 -9.69 7.11 -10.98
C THR A 14 -10.16 8.02 -12.10
N ASN A 15 -9.63 9.24 -12.22
CA ASN A 15 -9.99 10.13 -13.34
C ASN A 15 -9.53 9.57 -14.70
N THR A 16 -8.34 8.98 -14.78
CA THR A 16 -7.87 8.33 -16.01
C THR A 16 -8.74 7.12 -16.35
N HIS A 17 -9.11 6.31 -15.35
CA HIS A 17 -10.03 5.18 -15.53
C HIS A 17 -11.41 5.59 -16.04
N GLU A 18 -11.98 6.66 -15.48
CA GLU A 18 -13.28 7.22 -15.90
C GLU A 18 -13.23 7.79 -17.33
N LEU A 19 -12.14 8.47 -17.70
CA LEU A 19 -11.94 8.94 -19.07
C LEU A 19 -11.87 7.78 -20.06
N LEU A 20 -11.08 6.76 -19.75
CA LEU A 20 -10.97 5.55 -20.57
C LEU A 20 -12.32 4.84 -20.69
N SER A 21 -13.04 4.68 -19.58
CA SER A 21 -14.37 4.08 -19.53
C SER A 21 -15.38 4.85 -20.39
N THR A 22 -15.35 6.18 -20.31
CA THR A 22 -16.22 7.07 -21.11
C THR A 22 -15.95 6.89 -22.61
N ILE A 23 -14.69 6.81 -23.02
CA ILE A 23 -14.31 6.60 -24.42
C ILE A 23 -14.80 5.23 -24.90
N ILE A 24 -14.60 4.17 -24.11
CA ILE A 24 -15.05 2.81 -24.44
C ILE A 24 -16.57 2.77 -24.60
N GLN A 25 -17.32 3.36 -23.68
CA GLN A 25 -18.79 3.39 -23.74
C GLN A 25 -19.29 4.19 -24.95
N THR A 26 -18.66 5.34 -25.23
CA THR A 26 -19.02 6.20 -26.37
C THR A 26 -18.74 5.50 -27.70
N GLU A 27 -17.59 4.84 -27.84
CA GLU A 27 -17.25 4.05 -29.02
C GLU A 27 -18.26 2.93 -29.25
N GLN A 28 -18.65 2.18 -28.21
CA GLN A 28 -19.66 1.13 -28.31
C GLN A 28 -21.03 1.66 -28.75
N GLN A 29 -21.41 2.86 -28.30
CA GLN A 29 -22.65 3.50 -28.74
C GLN A 29 -22.57 3.92 -30.21
N LEU A 30 -21.50 4.60 -30.61
CA LEU A 30 -21.31 5.04 -31.99
C LEU A 30 -21.23 3.86 -32.97
N GLN A 31 -20.59 2.75 -32.56
CA GLN A 31 -20.57 1.53 -33.37
C GLN A 31 -21.97 0.96 -33.60
N LYS A 32 -22.88 1.03 -32.62
CA LYS A 32 -24.27 0.60 -32.80
C LYS A 32 -25.01 1.49 -33.79
N GLU A 33 -24.88 2.81 -33.67
CA GLU A 33 -25.51 3.78 -34.58
C GLU A 33 -25.00 3.64 -36.02
N LEU A 34 -23.70 3.37 -36.21
CA LEU A 34 -23.12 3.20 -37.55
C LEU A 34 -23.48 1.88 -38.24
N HIS A 35 -23.77 0.81 -37.50
CA HIS A 35 -24.26 -0.44 -38.11
C HIS A 35 -25.59 -0.23 -38.86
N GLU A 36 -26.36 0.81 -38.50
CA GLU A 36 -27.60 1.17 -39.15
C GLU A 36 -27.39 2.10 -40.38
N GLY A 37 -26.26 2.80 -40.48
CA GLY A 37 -25.99 3.86 -41.47
C GLY A 37 -24.86 3.60 -42.48
N GLY A 38 -24.05 2.55 -42.30
CA GLY A 38 -22.93 2.17 -43.18
C GLY A 38 -21.60 2.90 -42.87
N HIS A 39 -20.47 2.23 -43.12
CA HIS A 39 -19.13 2.75 -42.76
C HIS A 39 -18.48 3.58 -43.88
N SER A 40 -18.05 4.81 -43.56
CA SER A 40 -17.25 5.68 -44.44
C SER A 40 -15.73 5.50 -44.21
N ILE A 41 -14.89 6.00 -45.12
CA ILE A 41 -13.43 6.01 -44.94
C ILE A 41 -13.01 6.85 -43.72
N SER A 42 -13.70 7.98 -43.48
CA SER A 42 -13.50 8.84 -42.31
C SER A 42 -13.75 8.09 -40.99
N TRP A 43 -14.68 7.12 -40.99
CA TRP A 43 -14.95 6.30 -39.81
C TRP A 43 -13.78 5.39 -39.44
N ARG A 44 -13.06 4.83 -40.43
CA ARG A 44 -11.89 3.98 -40.18
C ARG A 44 -10.73 4.76 -39.57
N GLU A 45 -10.53 6.01 -40.01
CA GLU A 45 -9.51 6.90 -39.43
C GLU A 45 -9.85 7.28 -37.98
N PHE A 46 -11.12 7.57 -37.71
CA PHE A 46 -11.63 7.82 -36.37
C PHE A 46 -11.46 6.60 -35.45
N GLU A 47 -11.79 5.40 -35.92
CA GLU A 47 -11.62 4.16 -35.17
C GLU A 47 -10.15 3.95 -34.79
N LYS A 48 -9.23 4.12 -35.74
CA LYS A 48 -7.79 4.02 -35.48
C LYS A 48 -7.32 5.01 -34.41
N LEU A 49 -7.71 6.29 -34.52
CA LEU A 49 -7.36 7.31 -33.52
C LEU A 49 -7.92 6.97 -32.13
N THR A 50 -9.15 6.45 -32.07
CA THR A 50 -9.79 6.05 -30.81
C THR A 50 -9.05 4.87 -30.17
N GLN A 51 -8.59 3.90 -30.96
CA GLN A 51 -7.77 2.79 -30.46
C GLN A 51 -6.43 3.29 -29.90
N ASP A 52 -5.77 4.20 -30.61
CA ASP A 52 -4.50 4.80 -30.15
C ASP A 52 -4.70 5.55 -28.81
N ILE A 53 -5.76 6.37 -28.69
CA ILE A 53 -6.07 7.09 -27.45
C ILE A 53 -6.38 6.15 -26.28
N LYS A 54 -7.18 5.10 -26.51
CA LYS A 54 -7.46 4.10 -25.46
C LYS A 54 -6.19 3.40 -24.98
N HIS A 55 -5.29 3.05 -25.91
CA HIS A 55 -4.02 2.44 -25.57
C HIS A 55 -3.15 3.36 -24.72
N GLU A 56 -3.01 4.63 -25.12
CA GLU A 56 -2.24 5.63 -24.36
C GLU A 56 -2.83 5.88 -22.97
N LEU A 57 -4.16 5.94 -22.85
CA LEU A 57 -4.84 6.08 -21.56
C LEU A 57 -4.66 4.86 -20.66
N GLN A 58 -4.71 3.64 -21.20
CA GLN A 58 -4.43 2.42 -20.43
C GLN A 58 -2.99 2.41 -19.94
N CYS A 59 -2.03 2.75 -20.80
CA CYS A 59 -0.62 2.87 -20.41
C CYS A 59 -0.41 3.93 -19.31
N LEU A 60 -1.12 5.07 -19.40
CA LEU A 60 -1.09 6.11 -18.38
C LEU A 60 -1.68 5.61 -17.05
N GLU A 61 -2.82 4.91 -17.09
CA GLU A 61 -3.46 4.29 -15.92
C GLU A 61 -2.50 3.33 -15.22
N ASP A 62 -1.87 2.41 -15.97
CA ASP A 62 -0.90 1.44 -15.47
C ASP A 62 0.31 2.13 -14.81
N ASN A 63 0.82 3.20 -15.42
CA ASN A 63 1.93 3.99 -14.88
C ASN A 63 1.56 4.67 -13.57
N ILE A 64 0.37 5.28 -13.49
CA ILE A 64 -0.13 5.92 -12.27
C ILE A 64 -0.29 4.88 -11.17
N TYR A 65 -0.86 3.71 -11.48
CA TYR A 65 -1.01 2.61 -10.53
C TYR A 65 0.35 2.12 -9.99
N GLN A 66 1.35 1.94 -10.86
CA GLN A 66 2.69 1.53 -10.44
C GLN A 66 3.32 2.57 -9.50
N ILE A 67 3.18 3.87 -9.79
CA ILE A 67 3.68 4.95 -8.94
C ILE A 67 2.96 4.95 -7.59
N LEU A 68 1.62 4.81 -7.60
CA LEU A 68 0.79 4.71 -6.40
C LEU A 68 1.31 3.63 -5.46
N VAL A 69 1.42 2.40 -5.96
CA VAL A 69 1.88 1.24 -5.19
C VAL A 69 3.31 1.44 -4.71
N LYS A 70 4.21 1.94 -5.56
CA LYS A 70 5.61 2.20 -5.22
C LYS A 70 5.76 3.18 -4.07
N GLU A 71 5.04 4.30 -4.08
CA GLU A 71 5.14 5.30 -3.01
C GLU A 71 4.52 4.81 -1.70
N ILE A 72 3.43 4.04 -1.74
CA ILE A 72 2.87 3.39 -0.56
C ILE A 72 3.89 2.42 0.05
N LYS A 73 4.44 1.48 -0.75
CA LYS A 73 5.44 0.50 -0.29
C LYS A 73 6.67 1.17 0.30
N LYS A 74 7.17 2.23 -0.34
CA LYS A 74 8.34 3.00 0.09
C LYS A 74 8.13 3.72 1.42
N ARG A 75 6.93 4.20 1.71
CA ARG A 75 6.62 4.83 3.00
C ARG A 75 6.39 3.78 4.09
N TYR A 76 5.64 2.73 3.77
CA TYR A 76 5.37 1.62 4.67
C TYR A 76 6.67 0.95 5.17
N SER A 77 7.60 0.63 4.26
CA SER A 77 8.85 -0.06 4.60
C SER A 77 9.69 0.67 5.65
N LYS A 78 9.66 2.01 5.67
CA LYS A 78 10.37 2.81 6.69
C LYS A 78 9.77 2.68 8.09
N MET A 79 8.51 2.27 8.19
CA MET A 79 7.78 2.12 9.45
C MET A 79 7.89 0.70 10.00
N VAL A 80 7.99 -0.33 9.15
CA VAL A 80 7.91 -1.75 9.56
C VAL A 80 8.88 -2.08 10.70
N ILE A 81 10.18 -1.88 10.52
CA ILE A 81 11.16 -2.23 11.56
C ILE A 81 10.97 -1.42 12.86
N PRO A 82 10.96 -0.08 12.83
CA PRO A 82 10.81 0.69 14.07
C PRO A 82 9.47 0.43 14.78
N ALA A 83 8.37 0.27 14.04
CA ALA A 83 7.06 0.02 14.62
C ALA A 83 6.87 -1.43 15.08
N VAL A 84 7.12 -2.42 14.22
CA VAL A 84 6.80 -3.83 14.50
C VAL A 84 7.88 -4.47 15.35
N ILE A 85 9.16 -4.24 15.03
CA ILE A 85 10.29 -4.88 15.70
C ILE A 85 10.76 -4.09 16.91
N GLU A 86 10.98 -2.77 16.81
CA GLU A 86 11.66 -2.00 17.85
C GLU A 86 10.72 -1.46 18.93
N SER A 87 9.50 -1.05 18.56
CA SER A 87 8.54 -0.44 19.48
C SER A 87 8.07 -1.42 20.55
N GLN A 88 8.03 -0.93 21.79
CA GLN A 88 7.73 -1.71 22.97
C GLN A 88 6.39 -1.27 23.55
N SER A 89 5.28 -1.73 22.94
CA SER A 89 3.93 -1.26 23.30
C SER A 89 3.29 -2.02 24.48
N LEU A 90 3.85 -3.18 24.87
CA LEU A 90 3.28 -4.06 25.90
C LEU A 90 3.87 -3.78 27.29
N PRO A 91 3.11 -3.20 28.25
CA PRO A 91 3.61 -2.90 29.59
C PRO A 91 4.01 -4.17 30.35
N GLY A 92 5.08 -4.10 31.16
CA GLY A 92 5.62 -5.24 31.90
C GLY A 92 6.57 -6.14 31.09
N PHE A 93 6.64 -5.96 29.77
CA PHE A 93 7.54 -6.71 28.89
C PHE A 93 8.69 -5.88 28.35
N ILE A 94 8.88 -4.65 28.82
CA ILE A 94 9.91 -3.73 28.33
C ILE A 94 11.33 -4.28 28.60
N THR A 95 12.19 -4.22 27.59
CA THR A 95 13.61 -4.59 27.64
C THR A 95 14.49 -3.36 27.46
N ASN A 96 15.59 -3.29 28.22
CA ASN A 96 16.70 -2.41 27.90
C ASN A 96 17.60 -3.15 26.91
N ASP A 97 17.49 -2.82 25.63
CA ASP A 97 18.31 -3.46 24.60
C ASP A 97 19.78 -3.01 24.77
N SER A 98 20.59 -3.86 25.39
CA SER A 98 21.96 -3.59 25.88
C SER A 98 23.00 -3.29 24.77
N GLY A 99 22.62 -3.38 23.50
CA GLY A 99 23.53 -3.25 22.35
C GLY A 99 23.89 -1.82 21.94
N ARG A 100 23.30 -0.80 22.57
CA ARG A 100 23.42 0.62 22.13
C ARG A 100 24.14 1.54 23.13
N PHE A 101 24.99 0.98 23.99
CA PHE A 101 25.62 1.70 25.11
C PHE A 101 26.36 2.98 24.70
N LEU A 102 27.01 2.99 23.52
CA LEU A 102 27.72 4.17 23.01
C LEU A 102 26.79 5.28 22.47
N ASN A 103 25.59 4.95 21.97
CA ASN A 103 24.64 5.95 21.49
C ASN A 103 23.89 6.64 22.64
N ARG A 104 23.84 6.01 23.82
CA ARG A 104 23.15 6.53 25.01
C ARG A 104 23.89 7.69 25.69
N LEU A 105 25.19 7.85 25.42
CA LEU A 105 25.99 8.98 25.94
C LEU A 105 25.82 10.27 25.12
N PHE A 106 25.28 10.20 23.90
CA PHE A 106 25.15 11.35 23.01
C PHE A 106 23.70 11.67 22.57
N MET A 107 22.72 10.82 22.89
CA MET A 107 21.32 11.02 22.49
C MET A 107 20.38 10.83 23.69
N THR A 108 19.69 11.90 24.06
CA THR A 108 18.51 11.89 24.94
C THR A 108 17.44 10.99 24.34
N HIS A 109 16.99 9.97 25.09
CA HIS A 109 15.82 9.11 24.82
C HIS A 109 15.66 8.65 23.36
N SER A 110 16.30 7.54 23.00
CA SER A 110 16.14 6.90 21.68
C SER A 110 14.80 6.16 21.57
N GLU A 111 13.70 6.90 21.42
CA GLU A 111 12.43 6.31 20.96
C GLU A 111 12.56 5.89 19.48
N PRO A 112 11.92 4.78 19.07
CA PRO A 112 11.88 4.39 17.66
C PRO A 112 11.30 5.52 16.80
N ALA A 113 11.77 5.64 15.56
CA ALA A 113 11.30 6.68 14.64
C ALA A 113 9.80 6.59 14.29
N TYR A 114 9.21 5.41 14.47
CA TYR A 114 7.78 5.14 14.30
C TYR A 114 7.33 4.11 15.32
N ASN A 115 6.08 4.22 15.77
CA ASN A 115 5.43 3.24 16.62
C ASN A 115 4.28 2.53 15.87
N MET A 116 3.59 1.63 16.56
CA MET A 116 2.47 0.90 15.99
C MET A 116 1.27 1.79 15.63
N ASP A 117 1.04 2.88 16.36
CA ASP A 117 -0.04 3.81 16.04
C ASP A 117 0.25 4.54 14.73
N ASP A 118 1.50 4.93 14.47
CA ASP A 118 1.92 5.55 13.21
C ASP A 118 1.70 4.59 12.02
N LEU A 119 2.10 3.32 12.18
CA LEU A 119 1.96 2.30 11.14
C LEU A 119 0.48 2.03 10.83
N LEU A 120 -0.34 1.85 11.86
CA LEU A 120 -1.78 1.60 11.69
C LEU A 120 -2.52 2.83 11.16
N ALA A 121 -2.14 4.03 11.58
CA ALA A 121 -2.68 5.28 11.05
C ALA A 121 -2.34 5.43 9.57
N PHE A 122 -1.12 5.04 9.15
CA PHE A 122 -0.75 5.02 7.74
C PHE A 122 -1.57 4.01 6.93
N LEU A 123 -1.73 2.77 7.40
CA LEU A 123 -2.58 1.77 6.75
C LEU A 123 -4.04 2.25 6.63
N HIS A 124 -4.58 2.83 7.70
CA HIS A 124 -5.92 3.41 7.69
C HIS A 124 -6.03 4.57 6.70
N LYS A 125 -5.02 5.45 6.62
CA LYS A 125 -4.99 6.55 5.66
C LYS A 125 -4.98 6.04 4.21
N VAL A 126 -4.15 5.04 3.90
CA VAL A 126 -4.10 4.41 2.56
C VAL A 126 -5.47 3.84 2.19
N HIS A 127 -6.03 2.98 3.06
CA HIS A 127 -7.35 2.40 2.84
C HIS A 127 -8.41 3.47 2.62
N LYS A 128 -8.53 4.44 3.54
CA LYS A 128 -9.51 5.52 3.47
C LYS A 128 -9.35 6.36 2.20
N THR A 129 -8.14 6.74 1.82
CA THR A 129 -7.88 7.51 0.60
C THR A 129 -8.38 6.75 -0.62
N MET A 130 -8.01 5.47 -0.77
CA MET A 130 -8.41 4.69 -1.94
C MET A 130 -9.94 4.47 -1.99
N THR A 131 -10.58 4.23 -0.84
CA THR A 131 -12.04 4.15 -0.75
C THR A 131 -12.72 5.48 -1.10
N CYS A 132 -12.20 6.61 -0.61
CA CYS A 132 -12.77 7.93 -0.89
C CYS A 132 -12.67 8.34 -2.37
N TYR A 133 -11.65 7.87 -3.08
CA TYR A 133 -11.54 8.04 -4.53
C TYR A 133 -12.25 6.93 -5.32
N SER A 134 -13.03 6.06 -4.67
CA SER A 134 -13.82 5.02 -5.34
C SER A 134 -12.97 4.02 -6.16
N ILE A 135 -11.73 3.78 -5.75
CA ILE A 135 -10.92 2.68 -6.32
C ILE A 135 -11.62 1.35 -6.00
N GLU A 136 -11.60 0.42 -6.96
CA GLU A 136 -12.23 -0.89 -6.82
C GLU A 136 -11.76 -1.62 -5.54
N PRO A 137 -12.67 -2.19 -4.73
CA PRO A 137 -12.29 -2.88 -3.48
C PRO A 137 -11.27 -4.02 -3.67
N SER A 138 -11.32 -4.71 -4.81
CA SER A 138 -10.37 -5.77 -5.14
C SER A 138 -8.94 -5.21 -5.29
N THR A 139 -8.78 -4.08 -5.98
CA THR A 139 -7.51 -3.34 -6.11
C THR A 139 -7.01 -2.85 -4.77
N ILE A 140 -7.89 -2.29 -3.92
CA ILE A 140 -7.52 -1.86 -2.55
C ILE A 140 -6.95 -3.05 -1.76
N ARG A 141 -7.64 -4.19 -1.80
CA ARG A 141 -7.19 -5.42 -1.11
C ARG A 141 -5.85 -5.91 -1.62
N GLN A 142 -5.61 -5.89 -2.94
CA GLN A 142 -4.33 -6.28 -3.53
C GLN A 142 -3.18 -5.40 -3.03
N VAL A 143 -3.35 -4.06 -3.06
CA VAL A 143 -2.33 -3.12 -2.60
C VAL A 143 -2.03 -3.30 -1.11
N LEU A 144 -3.06 -3.44 -0.28
CA LEU A 144 -2.90 -3.64 1.17
C LEU A 144 -2.27 -4.99 1.51
N THR A 145 -2.63 -6.04 0.79
CA THR A 145 -2.01 -7.37 0.96
C THR A 145 -0.52 -7.30 0.61
N GLU A 146 -0.15 -6.61 -0.46
CA GLU A 146 1.24 -6.47 -0.89
C GLU A 146 2.11 -5.73 0.14
N VAL A 147 1.59 -4.69 0.81
CA VAL A 147 2.35 -4.02 1.88
C VAL A 147 2.45 -4.89 3.13
N LEU A 148 1.40 -5.63 3.49
CA LEU A 148 1.40 -6.53 4.65
C LEU A 148 2.40 -7.68 4.48
N LYS A 149 2.57 -8.21 3.26
CA LYS A 149 3.64 -9.16 2.93
C LYS A 149 5.03 -8.64 3.31
N MET A 150 5.28 -7.36 3.10
CA MET A 150 6.56 -6.75 3.43
C MET A 150 6.82 -6.77 4.94
N THR A 151 5.79 -6.68 5.79
CA THR A 151 5.96 -6.83 7.25
C THR A 151 6.63 -8.16 7.58
N GLY A 152 6.11 -9.24 6.99
CA GLY A 152 6.64 -10.60 7.12
C GLY A 152 8.13 -10.68 6.76
N THR A 153 8.43 -10.39 5.50
CA THR A 153 9.79 -10.53 4.97
C THR A 153 10.80 -9.59 5.65
N MET A 154 10.44 -8.33 5.89
CA MET A 154 11.36 -7.35 6.47
C MET A 154 11.66 -7.66 7.93
N SER A 155 10.64 -7.98 8.71
CA SER A 155 10.80 -8.21 10.15
C SER A 155 11.58 -9.51 10.40
N PHE A 156 11.32 -10.57 9.64
CA PHE A 156 12.09 -11.81 9.69
C PHE A 156 13.58 -11.59 9.37
N ASN A 157 13.86 -10.89 8.27
CA ASN A 157 15.24 -10.61 7.85
C ASN A 157 15.99 -9.75 8.88
N ASP A 158 15.33 -8.75 9.47
CA ASP A 158 15.93 -7.91 10.50
C ASP A 158 16.23 -8.69 11.78
N LEU A 159 15.30 -9.54 12.24
CA LEU A 159 15.48 -10.40 13.41
C LEU A 159 16.66 -11.37 13.25
N LEU A 160 16.82 -11.99 12.08
CA LEU A 160 17.95 -12.89 11.79
C LEU A 160 19.31 -12.20 11.93
N MET A 161 19.39 -10.90 11.62
CA MET A 161 20.63 -10.14 11.62
C MET A 161 20.99 -9.55 13.00
N ARG A 162 20.06 -9.53 13.97
CA ARG A 162 20.27 -8.90 15.29
C ARG A 162 20.87 -9.86 16.31
N LYS A 163 22.10 -9.57 16.73
CA LYS A 163 22.74 -10.26 17.88
C LYS A 163 22.19 -9.74 19.21
N ASN A 164 21.97 -10.64 20.16
CA ASN A 164 21.55 -10.32 21.54
C ASN A 164 20.21 -9.55 21.64
N PHE A 165 19.34 -9.68 20.64
CA PHE A 165 18.02 -9.06 20.62
C PHE A 165 16.92 -10.06 21.01
N SER A 166 16.96 -11.25 20.41
CA SER A 166 15.95 -12.29 20.61
C SER A 166 15.88 -12.71 22.08
N SER A 167 14.72 -12.44 22.69
CA SER A 167 14.37 -12.86 24.04
C SER A 167 12.87 -13.10 24.09
N TRP A 168 12.42 -13.87 25.09
CA TRP A 168 10.98 -14.06 25.33
C TRP A 168 10.22 -12.73 25.45
N LYS A 169 10.79 -11.73 26.13
CA LYS A 169 10.17 -10.40 26.25
C LYS A 169 10.04 -9.69 24.91
N ARG A 170 11.06 -9.74 24.04
CA ARG A 170 10.97 -9.20 22.67
C ARG A 170 9.94 -9.95 21.84
N ALA A 171 9.91 -11.28 21.92
CA ALA A 171 8.94 -12.10 21.21
C ALA A 171 7.50 -11.72 21.59
N MET A 172 7.21 -11.54 22.89
CA MET A 172 5.89 -11.12 23.36
C MET A 172 5.49 -9.72 22.84
N GLN A 173 6.43 -8.79 22.74
CA GLN A 173 6.14 -7.47 22.15
C GLN A 173 5.87 -7.54 20.65
N ILE A 174 6.67 -8.29 19.91
CA ILE A 174 6.50 -8.47 18.46
C ILE A 174 5.16 -9.17 18.20
N GLN A 175 4.85 -10.26 18.92
CA GLN A 175 3.57 -10.95 18.84
C GLN A 175 2.40 -9.99 19.09
N TYR A 176 2.49 -9.15 20.13
CA TYR A 176 1.47 -8.14 20.41
C TYR A 176 1.31 -7.15 19.25
N ASN A 177 2.42 -6.65 18.70
CA ASN A 177 2.41 -5.75 17.54
C ASN A 177 1.78 -6.42 16.30
N ILE A 178 2.09 -7.69 16.04
CA ILE A 178 1.50 -8.48 14.95
C ILE A 178 -0.01 -8.66 15.14
N SER A 179 -0.47 -9.03 16.35
CA SER A 179 -1.90 -9.16 16.63
C SER A 179 -2.68 -7.86 16.40
N ARG A 180 -2.07 -6.69 16.64
CA ARG A 180 -2.69 -5.40 16.28
C ARG A 180 -2.87 -5.21 14.77
N ILE A 181 -1.92 -5.69 13.96
CA ILE A 181 -2.04 -5.69 12.49
C ILE A 181 -3.13 -6.66 12.05
N GLU A 182 -3.20 -7.86 12.64
CA GLU A 182 -4.24 -8.84 12.34
C GLU A 182 -5.64 -8.31 12.67
N GLU A 183 -5.81 -7.66 13.84
CA GLU A 183 -7.06 -7.00 14.21
C GLU A 183 -7.44 -5.89 13.23
N TRP A 184 -6.45 -5.13 12.76
CA TRP A 184 -6.67 -4.12 11.73
C TRP A 184 -7.15 -4.75 10.41
N CYS A 185 -6.53 -5.86 9.98
CA CYS A 185 -6.92 -6.59 8.77
C CYS A 185 -8.34 -7.15 8.87
N LYS A 186 -8.71 -7.72 10.02
CA LYS A 186 -10.07 -8.23 10.29
C LYS A 186 -11.13 -7.12 10.19
N LYS A 187 -10.81 -5.90 10.65
CA LYS A 187 -11.73 -4.75 10.60
C LYS A 187 -11.95 -4.19 9.19
N HIS A 188 -11.07 -4.50 8.24
CA HIS A 188 -11.10 -3.97 6.87
C HIS A 188 -11.31 -5.07 5.80
N ASP A 189 -11.74 -6.28 6.20
CA ASP A 189 -12.00 -7.42 5.32
C ASP A 189 -10.81 -7.83 4.43
N ILE A 190 -9.62 -7.95 5.04
CA ILE A 190 -8.36 -8.35 4.38
C ILE A 190 -7.85 -9.68 4.99
N PRO A 191 -8.54 -10.81 4.78
CA PRO A 191 -8.18 -12.08 5.41
C PRO A 191 -6.81 -12.61 4.92
N GLU A 192 -6.43 -12.32 3.68
CA GLU A 192 -5.15 -12.74 3.11
C GLU A 192 -3.96 -12.07 3.80
N GLY A 193 -4.17 -10.90 4.39
CA GLY A 193 -3.16 -10.16 5.15
C GLY A 193 -2.68 -10.90 6.40
N VAL A 194 -3.57 -11.66 7.05
CA VAL A 194 -3.24 -12.48 8.23
C VAL A 194 -2.29 -13.62 7.85
N LEU A 195 -2.56 -14.28 6.71
CA LEU A 195 -1.73 -15.39 6.21
C LEU A 195 -0.27 -14.97 5.95
N GLN A 196 -0.04 -13.70 5.59
CA GLN A 196 1.32 -13.21 5.31
C GLN A 196 2.14 -12.96 6.56
N LEU A 197 1.52 -12.98 7.74
CA LEU A 197 2.15 -12.74 9.03
C LEU A 197 2.43 -14.04 9.80
N GLU A 198 1.92 -15.19 9.33
CA GLU A 198 2.07 -16.51 9.99
C GLU A 198 3.53 -16.98 10.14
N HIS A 199 4.43 -16.42 9.34
CA HIS A 199 5.85 -16.80 9.33
C HIS A 199 6.73 -15.94 10.26
N LEU A 200 6.14 -15.00 11.01
CA LEU A 200 6.84 -14.20 12.02
C LEU A 200 6.61 -14.70 13.45
#